data_AF-A0A2P8F4Z7-F1
#
_entry.id   AF-A0A2P8F4Z7-F1
#
_cell.length_a   1.000
_cell.length_b   1.000
_cell.length_c   1.000
_cell.angle_alpha   90.00
_cell.angle_beta   90.00
_cell.angle_gamma   90.00
#
_symmetry.space_group_name_H-M   'P 1'
#
loop_
_entity.id
_entity.type
_entity.pdbx_description
1 polymer ?
#
loop_
_entity_poly.entity_id
_entity_poly.type
_entity_poly.pdbx_seq_one_letter_code
_entity_poly.pdbx_strand_id
1 'polypeptide(L)'
;MKGLTNKLQTPSDLLKKLKHDFNRLENSPGDVYVAFDFFVTAEQMPDWIDDRSIRKKHNVLTILSHIANCAKHFKVDRHQSVEYTTSYSSENLDKIMIKVIGNNEDIESEEIEAVAFAKEVLNFWEEFLSEEG
;
A
#
# COMPACT_ATOMS: atom_id res chain seq x y z
N MET A 1 -20.00 3.60 -2.61
CA MET A 1 -20.16 2.37 -1.80
C MET A 1 -20.65 2.74 -0.39
N LYS A 2 -21.45 1.91 0.32
CA LYS A 2 -21.70 2.08 1.77
C LYS A 2 -20.71 1.23 2.54
N GLY A 3 -19.97 1.81 3.48
CA GLY A 3 -18.97 1.06 4.23
C GLY A 3 -19.55 0.19 5.35
N LEU A 4 -18.69 -0.66 5.93
CA LEU A 4 -19.05 -1.75 6.84
C LEU A 4 -19.71 -1.28 8.14
N THR A 5 -19.42 -0.07 8.60
CA THR A 5 -19.95 0.48 9.86
C THR A 5 -20.52 1.87 9.65
N ASN A 6 -21.38 2.32 10.56
CA ASN A 6 -21.91 3.69 10.57
C ASN A 6 -20.84 4.80 10.67
N LYS A 7 -19.57 4.47 10.94
CA LYS A 7 -18.46 5.42 11.05
C LYS A 7 -17.57 5.47 9.81
N LEU A 8 -17.66 4.48 8.92
CA LEU A 8 -16.90 4.43 7.67
C LEU A 8 -17.93 4.46 6.54
N GLN A 9 -18.28 5.65 6.04
CA GLN A 9 -19.35 5.79 5.05
C GLN A 9 -18.88 6.51 3.78
N THR A 10 -17.84 7.33 3.88
CA THR A 10 -17.31 8.14 2.76
C THR A 10 -15.83 7.88 2.53
N PRO A 11 -15.28 8.21 1.34
CA PRO A 11 -13.83 8.17 1.10
C PRO A 11 -13.04 8.97 2.14
N SER A 12 -13.58 10.10 2.59
CA SER A 12 -12.98 10.91 3.67
C SER A 12 -12.90 10.15 5.00
N ASP A 13 -13.90 9.34 5.34
CA ASP A 13 -13.84 8.50 6.54
C ASP A 13 -12.79 7.39 6.41
N LEU A 14 -12.65 6.81 5.21
CA LEU A 14 -11.60 5.84 4.96
C LEU A 14 -10.20 6.48 5.02
N LEU A 15 -10.04 7.71 4.52
CA LEU A 15 -8.81 8.49 4.68
C LEU A 15 -8.49 8.77 6.16
N LYS A 16 -9.49 9.09 6.99
CA LYS A 16 -9.29 9.24 8.44
C LYS A 16 -8.82 7.94 9.08
N LYS A 17 -9.38 6.79 8.69
CA LYS A 17 -8.89 5.47 9.14
C LYS A 17 -7.45 5.25 8.68
N LEU A 18 -7.14 5.59 7.43
CA LEU A 18 -5.79 5.42 6.88
C LEU A 18 -4.75 6.24 7.66
N LYS A 19 -5.08 7.49 8.02
CA LYS A 19 -4.26 8.32 8.93
C LYS A 19 -4.08 7.69 10.31
N HIS A 20 -5.13 7.11 10.85
CA HIS A 20 -5.06 6.41 12.13
C HIS A 20 -4.12 5.19 12.06
N ASP A 21 -4.23 4.38 11.01
CA ASP A 21 -3.35 3.23 10.81
C ASP A 21 -1.90 3.64 10.56
N PHE A 22 -1.66 4.75 9.83
CA PHE A 22 -0.32 5.32 9.66
C PHE A 22 0.28 5.75 10.99
N ASN A 23 -0.48 6.47 11.82
CA ASN A 23 0.01 6.87 13.15
C ASN A 23 0.35 5.65 14.02
N ARG A 24 -0.42 4.57 13.94
CA ARG A 24 -0.06 3.30 14.62
C ARG A 24 1.25 2.75 14.09
N LEU A 25 1.42 2.73 12.76
CA LEU A 25 2.61 2.20 12.10
C LEU A 25 3.87 3.00 12.43
N GLU A 26 3.78 4.34 12.44
CA GLU A 26 4.89 5.23 12.79
C GLU A 26 5.35 5.01 14.24
N ASN A 27 4.42 4.73 15.15
CA ASN A 27 4.72 4.42 16.56
C ASN A 27 5.14 2.97 16.79
N SER A 28 4.98 2.08 15.80
CA SER A 28 5.36 0.67 15.90
C SER A 28 5.85 0.13 14.54
N PRO A 29 7.00 0.61 14.02
CA PRO A 29 7.47 0.31 12.66
C PRO A 29 7.73 -1.16 12.34
N GLY A 30 7.96 -1.98 13.38
CA GLY A 30 8.17 -3.42 13.29
C GLY A 30 6.88 -4.26 13.41
N ASP A 31 5.73 -3.64 13.72
CA ASP A 31 4.47 -4.36 13.89
C ASP A 31 3.85 -4.70 12.52
N VAL A 32 4.03 -5.95 12.11
CA VAL A 32 3.53 -6.47 10.83
C VAL A 32 2.01 -6.44 10.70
N TYR A 33 1.27 -6.54 11.81
CA TYR A 33 -0.19 -6.48 11.78
C TYR A 33 -0.65 -5.04 11.50
N VAL A 34 0.00 -4.07 12.14
CA VAL A 34 -0.27 -2.65 11.91
C VAL A 34 0.07 -2.26 10.46
N ALA A 35 1.20 -2.73 9.94
CA ALA A 35 1.57 -2.49 8.55
C ALA A 35 0.55 -3.09 7.57
N PHE A 36 0.13 -4.34 7.80
CA PHE A 36 -0.85 -5.00 6.96
C PHE A 36 -2.21 -4.29 6.99
N ASP A 37 -2.70 -3.89 8.18
CA ASP A 37 -3.93 -3.11 8.34
C ASP A 37 -3.90 -1.83 7.49
N PHE A 38 -2.78 -1.09 7.52
CA PHE A 38 -2.58 0.12 6.74
C PHE A 38 -2.68 -0.15 5.23
N PHE A 39 -1.87 -1.09 4.71
CA PHE A 39 -1.80 -1.34 3.27
C PHE A 39 -3.11 -1.91 2.71
N VAL A 40 -3.78 -2.79 3.44
CA VAL A 40 -5.11 -3.29 3.04
C VAL A 40 -6.14 -2.15 3.03
N THR A 41 -6.09 -1.25 4.00
CA THR A 41 -7.00 -0.10 4.04
C THR A 41 -6.78 0.83 2.86
N ALA A 42 -5.53 1.17 2.55
CA ALA A 42 -5.18 2.01 1.40
C ALA A 42 -5.60 1.37 0.07
N GLU A 43 -5.44 0.05 -0.07
CA GLU A 43 -5.80 -0.69 -1.29
C GLU A 43 -7.29 -0.62 -1.62
N GLN A 44 -8.15 -0.39 -0.63
CA GLN A 44 -9.59 -0.24 -0.83
C GLN A 44 -10.00 1.17 -1.29
N MET A 45 -9.15 2.19 -1.17
CA MET A 45 -9.50 3.57 -1.53
C MET A 45 -10.07 3.73 -2.95
N PRO A 46 -9.52 3.09 -4.01
CA PRO A 46 -10.08 3.12 -5.37
C PRO A 46 -11.53 2.65 -5.47
N ASP A 47 -11.93 1.67 -4.65
CA ASP A 47 -13.31 1.17 -4.60
C ASP A 47 -14.27 2.16 -3.93
N TRP A 48 -13.77 3.00 -3.04
CA TRP A 48 -14.57 3.97 -2.31
C TRP A 48 -14.87 5.22 -3.12
N ILE A 49 -13.94 5.62 -4.00
CA ILE A 49 -14.12 6.71 -4.96
C ILE A 49 -14.74 6.26 -6.29
N ASP A 50 -15.00 4.96 -6.46
CA ASP A 50 -15.54 4.36 -7.69
C ASP A 50 -14.64 4.57 -8.94
N ASP A 51 -13.33 4.70 -8.75
CA ASP A 51 -12.32 4.71 -9.81
C ASP A 51 -11.22 3.68 -9.54
N ARG A 52 -11.47 2.43 -9.92
CA ARG A 52 -10.46 1.36 -9.87
C ARG A 52 -9.31 1.54 -10.86
N SER A 53 -9.50 2.35 -11.90
CA SER A 53 -8.50 2.50 -12.97
C SER A 53 -7.26 3.24 -12.48
N ILE A 54 -7.39 4.06 -11.43
CA ILE A 54 -6.31 4.81 -10.80
C ILE A 54 -5.13 3.93 -10.37
N ARG A 55 -5.38 2.67 -9.97
CA ARG A 55 -4.32 1.73 -9.56
C ARG A 55 -3.24 1.53 -10.62
N LYS A 56 -3.64 1.54 -11.90
CA LYS A 56 -2.73 1.33 -13.04
C LYS A 56 -2.09 2.63 -13.55
N LYS A 57 -2.60 3.78 -13.12
CA LYS A 57 -2.10 5.10 -13.55
C LYS A 57 -0.94 5.60 -12.69
N HIS A 58 -0.82 5.09 -11.46
CA HIS A 58 0.16 5.54 -10.48
C HIS A 58 0.98 4.38 -9.92
N ASN A 59 2.31 4.50 -10.00
CA ASN A 59 3.24 3.47 -9.54
C ASN A 59 3.08 3.17 -8.05
N VAL A 60 2.86 4.19 -7.22
CA VAL A 60 2.62 4.03 -5.77
C VAL A 60 1.45 3.08 -5.48
N LEU A 61 0.36 3.20 -6.24
CA LEU A 61 -0.81 2.34 -6.08
C LEU A 61 -0.61 0.94 -6.67
N THR A 62 0.25 0.82 -7.68
CA THR A 62 0.62 -0.48 -8.23
C THR A 62 1.40 -1.28 -7.18
N ILE A 63 2.44 -0.67 -6.58
CA ILE A 63 3.23 -1.30 -5.50
C ILE A 63 2.33 -1.63 -4.30
N LEU A 64 1.46 -0.70 -3.88
CA LEU A 64 0.47 -0.91 -2.82
C LEU A 64 -0.39 -2.15 -3.07
N SER A 65 -0.93 -2.30 -4.28
CA SER A 65 -1.77 -3.43 -4.66
C SER A 65 -1.02 -4.76 -4.52
N HIS A 66 0.26 -4.81 -4.87
CA HIS A 66 1.07 -6.01 -4.68
C HIS A 66 1.29 -6.34 -3.21
N ILE A 67 1.57 -5.34 -2.38
CA ILE A 67 1.77 -5.52 -0.93
C ILE A 67 0.48 -6.00 -0.27
N ALA A 68 -0.63 -5.30 -0.49
CA ALA A 68 -1.92 -5.59 0.15
C ALA A 68 -2.50 -6.96 -0.27
N ASN A 69 -2.20 -7.41 -1.48
CA ASN A 69 -2.63 -8.72 -1.97
C ASN A 69 -1.63 -9.85 -1.64
N CYS A 70 -0.56 -9.59 -0.89
CA CYS A 70 0.43 -10.55 -0.39
C CYS A 70 0.77 -11.68 -1.37
N ALA A 71 1.24 -11.36 -2.58
CA ALA A 71 1.75 -12.35 -3.54
C ALA A 71 0.85 -13.61 -3.73
N LYS A 72 -0.48 -13.49 -3.64
CA LYS A 72 -1.44 -14.59 -3.88
C LYS A 72 -1.34 -15.21 -5.29
N HIS A 73 -0.48 -14.67 -6.15
CA HIS A 73 -0.08 -15.20 -7.44
C HIS A 73 1.41 -15.63 -7.48
N PHE A 74 1.87 -16.45 -6.53
CA PHE A 74 3.18 -17.11 -6.66
C PHE A 74 3.11 -18.31 -7.62
N LYS A 75 2.72 -18.03 -8.86
CA LYS A 75 2.95 -18.86 -10.04
C LYS A 75 2.91 -17.94 -11.27
N VAL A 76 4.10 -17.52 -11.71
CA VAL A 76 4.27 -16.76 -12.95
C VAL A 76 4.02 -17.71 -14.11
N ASP A 77 2.82 -17.64 -14.66
CA ASP A 77 2.61 -17.99 -16.06
C ASP A 77 1.53 -17.09 -16.65
N ARG A 78 1.93 -15.84 -16.96
CA ARG A 78 1.35 -14.96 -17.99
C ARG A 78 2.06 -13.59 -18.04
N HIS A 79 2.79 -13.38 -19.12
CA HIS A 79 3.16 -12.13 -19.79
C HIS A 79 3.28 -10.81 -18.99
N GLN A 80 4.53 -10.36 -18.86
CA GLN A 80 5.02 -8.97 -18.92
C GLN A 80 4.24 -7.91 -18.15
N SER A 81 4.38 -7.85 -16.82
CA SER A 81 4.71 -6.60 -16.08
C SER A 81 4.76 -6.89 -14.57
N VAL A 82 5.98 -6.96 -14.05
CA VAL A 82 6.41 -6.88 -12.64
C VAL A 82 6.09 -8.07 -11.71
N GLU A 83 7.15 -8.66 -11.15
CA GLU A 83 7.09 -9.67 -10.09
C GLU A 83 7.64 -9.09 -8.78
N TYR A 84 6.77 -8.74 -7.82
CA TYR A 84 7.17 -8.23 -6.51
C TYR A 84 7.20 -9.37 -5.47
N THR A 85 8.36 -9.55 -4.82
CA THR A 85 8.51 -10.43 -3.66
C THR A 85 8.81 -9.59 -2.43
N THR A 86 7.93 -9.62 -1.43
CA THR A 86 8.16 -9.00 -0.12
C THR A 86 9.00 -9.96 0.74
N SER A 87 10.29 -9.69 0.88
CA SER A 87 11.15 -10.41 1.83
C SER A 87 11.34 -9.60 3.10
N TYR A 88 10.96 -10.17 4.26
CA TYR A 88 11.20 -9.59 5.57
C TYR A 88 12.65 -9.87 5.98
N SER A 89 13.51 -8.84 6.03
CA SER A 89 14.87 -8.98 6.55
C SER A 89 14.85 -9.00 8.08
N SER A 90 15.27 -10.12 8.66
CA SER A 90 15.38 -10.31 10.12
C SER A 90 16.58 -9.60 10.75
N GLU A 91 17.38 -8.86 9.98
CA GLU A 91 18.64 -8.26 10.45
C GLU A 91 18.46 -6.88 11.10
N ASN A 92 17.29 -6.24 10.92
CA ASN A 92 16.82 -5.07 11.67
C ASN A 92 15.46 -5.39 12.30
N LEU A 93 15.47 -5.97 13.51
CA LEU A 93 14.26 -6.50 14.18
C LEU A 93 13.14 -5.47 14.43
N ASP A 94 13.44 -4.17 14.31
CA ASP A 94 12.52 -3.09 14.67
C ASP A 94 11.80 -2.45 13.47
N LYS A 95 12.12 -2.86 12.23
CA LYS A 95 11.59 -2.20 11.02
C LYS A 95 11.20 -3.21 9.94
N ILE A 96 10.09 -2.91 9.25
CA ILE A 96 9.65 -3.68 8.09
C ILE A 96 10.26 -3.08 6.83
N MET A 97 11.00 -3.89 6.08
CA MET A 97 11.57 -3.51 4.77
C MET A 97 10.75 -4.13 3.64
N ILE A 98 10.53 -3.35 2.59
CA ILE A 98 9.83 -3.73 1.36
C ILE A 98 10.88 -3.77 0.26
N LYS A 99 11.08 -4.96 -0.32
CA LYS A 99 11.96 -5.12 -1.47
C LYS A 99 11.16 -4.99 -2.78
N VAL A 100 11.58 -4.05 -3.63
CA VAL A 100 10.99 -3.75 -4.93
C VAL A 100 11.92 -4.32 -6.00
N ILE A 101 11.45 -5.26 -6.83
CA ILE A 101 12.24 -5.92 -7.88
C ILE A 101 11.65 -5.55 -9.24
N GLY A 102 12.46 -4.97 -10.13
CA GLY A 102 12.08 -4.64 -11.50
C GLY A 102 12.34 -5.80 -12.47
N ASN A 103 11.61 -5.82 -13.60
CA ASN A 103 11.65 -6.89 -14.59
C ASN A 103 12.82 -6.84 -15.60
N ASN A 104 13.69 -5.84 -15.54
CA ASN A 104 14.85 -5.73 -16.40
C ASN A 104 16.10 -5.95 -15.55
N GLU A 105 17.09 -6.67 -16.10
CA GLU A 105 18.39 -6.98 -15.48
C GLU A 105 19.18 -5.72 -15.02
N ASP A 106 18.69 -4.53 -15.35
CA ASP A 106 19.28 -3.22 -15.03
C ASP A 106 18.54 -2.42 -13.92
N ILE A 107 17.47 -2.94 -13.32
CA ILE A 107 16.79 -2.24 -12.21
C ILE A 107 17.36 -2.77 -10.89
N GLU A 108 18.20 -1.96 -10.25
CA GLU A 108 18.68 -2.19 -8.89
C GLU A 108 17.47 -2.43 -7.97
N SER A 109 17.49 -3.54 -7.23
CA SER A 109 16.45 -3.80 -6.24
C SER A 109 16.50 -2.72 -5.17
N GLU A 110 15.42 -1.97 -5.02
CA GLU A 110 15.31 -0.94 -4.00
C GLU A 110 14.65 -1.53 -2.74
N GLU A 111 15.26 -1.27 -1.58
CA GLU A 111 14.66 -1.57 -0.29
C GLU A 111 14.09 -0.29 0.31
N ILE A 112 12.77 -0.30 0.57
CA ILE A 112 12.05 0.84 1.11
C ILE A 112 11.50 0.45 2.48
N GLU A 113 11.67 1.31 3.49
CA GLU A 113 11.05 1.10 4.81
C GLU A 113 9.52 1.23 4.70
N ALA A 114 8.78 0.30 5.31
CA ALA A 114 7.32 0.27 5.22
C ALA A 114 6.66 1.56 5.72
N VAL A 115 7.21 2.18 6.77
CA VAL A 115 6.74 3.49 7.26
C VAL A 115 6.91 4.56 6.19
N ALA A 116 8.06 4.59 5.51
CA ALA A 116 8.33 5.57 4.46
C ALA A 116 7.39 5.40 3.27
N PHE A 117 7.19 4.15 2.82
CA PHE A 117 6.25 3.86 1.74
C PHE A 117 4.79 4.14 2.15
N ALA A 118 4.41 3.82 3.39
CA ALA A 118 3.09 4.14 3.92
C ALA A 118 2.83 5.65 3.93
N LYS A 119 3.84 6.46 4.26
CA LYS A 119 3.74 7.92 4.19
C LYS A 119 3.52 8.41 2.76
N GLU A 120 4.22 7.86 1.78
CA GLU A 120 4.01 8.18 0.36
C GLU A 120 2.58 7.86 -0.09
N VAL A 121 2.08 6.68 0.27
CA VAL A 121 0.69 6.26 -0.01
C VAL A 121 -0.31 7.19 0.64
N LEU A 122 -0.08 7.60 1.90
CA LEU A 122 -0.98 8.50 2.61
C LEU A 122 -1.01 9.88 1.94
N ASN A 123 0.15 10.46 1.66
CA ASN A 123 0.25 11.76 0.98
C ASN A 123 -0.47 11.75 -0.35
N PHE A 124 -0.28 10.69 -1.16
CA PHE A 124 -0.99 10.52 -2.43
C PHE A 124 -2.52 10.63 -2.26
N TRP A 125 -3.09 9.93 -1.27
CA TRP A 125 -4.53 9.96 -1.05
C TRP A 125 -5.03 11.27 -0.44
N GLU A 126 -4.22 11.94 0.37
CA GLU A 126 -4.54 13.28 0.85
C GLU A 126 -4.62 14.29 -0.28
N GLU A 127 -3.62 14.32 -1.16
CA GLU A 127 -3.56 15.20 -2.33
C GLU A 127 -4.72 14.91 -3.28
N PHE A 128 -4.90 13.64 -3.67
CA PHE A 128 -5.94 13.22 -4.61
C PHE A 128 -7.34 13.64 -4.16
N LEU A 129 -7.69 13.44 -2.89
CA LEU A 129 -9.01 13.80 -2.36
C LEU A 129 -9.17 15.30 -2.08
N SER A 130 -8.07 16.06 -2.03
CA SER A 130 -8.11 17.52 -1.88
C SER A 130 -8.33 18.22 -3.21
N GLU A 131 -7.88 17.64 -4.32
CA GLU A 131 -8.04 18.19 -5.68
C GLU A 131 -9.42 17.90 -6.29
N GLU A 132 -10.08 16.82 -5.84
CA GLU A 132 -11.40 16.37 -6.33
C GLU A 132 -12.59 16.90 -5.50
N GLY A 133 -12.34 17.71 -4.46
CA GLY A 133 -13.36 18.27 -3.54
C GLY A 133 -13.71 19.73 -3.81
#